data_AF-A0A7K4MMN2-F1
#
_entry.id   AF-A0A7K4MMN2-F1
#
_cell.length_a   1.000
_cell.length_b   1.000
_cell.length_c   1.000
_cell.angle_alpha   90.00
_cell.angle_beta   90.00
_cell.angle_gamma   90.00
#
_symmetry.space_group_name_H-M   'P 1'
#
loop_
_entity.id
_entity.type
_entity.pdbx_description
1 polymer ?
#
loop_
_entity_poly.entity_id
_entity_poly.type
_entity_poly.pdbx_seq_one_letter_code
_entity_poly.pdbx_strand_id
1 'polypeptide(L)'
;MKPVIIIAIIAICVGAAGVGVIGYSQYTTDIESLENQLKQEKYDAEVEQMRLEQEAAQEQARLKQQNQINEAKADIELKAKETPLLKGIINGGQLYFYVEPIPNYVSKSVRDGVSLLIAQLDGMRVSGVTLQQTYSYGSADFTINWAKDYSTHIGRQIGDHLLVGLGSSGCGGSWKPFDATTVHAVAYHEVGHALGQDHSKNSNNVMYTPADNRYEYDYKDTISLSDGYVQTLYFCHSGDVYFTTEKAYDSSASYEVYLIPSSTDASDFVFRSEGTYIPTCSGDYNQSYNSFWSNCTIADGTKLVLYNPSKFGTGADARINIEIRETNEHKNMNFNFESSSRYYSQEYLDYVKELFQ
;
A
#
# COMPACT_ATOMS: atom_id res chain seq x y z
N MET A 1 1.70 -68.12 -15.97
CA MET A 1 1.99 -69.56 -16.17
C MET A 1 1.01 -70.33 -15.30
N LYS A 2 0.13 -71.14 -15.91
CA LYS A 2 -0.82 -72.01 -15.18
C LYS A 2 -0.09 -73.28 -14.74
N PRO A 3 -0.27 -73.79 -13.50
CA PRO A 3 0.01 -75.18 -13.21
C PRO A 3 -1.26 -76.02 -13.42
N VAL A 4 -1.10 -77.06 -14.21
CA VAL A 4 -2.02 -78.17 -14.45
C VAL A 4 -1.86 -79.14 -13.28
N ILE A 5 -2.93 -79.46 -12.57
CA ILE A 5 -2.93 -80.55 -11.57
C ILE A 5 -3.54 -81.80 -12.22
N ILE A 6 -2.73 -82.85 -12.22
CA ILE A 6 -2.97 -84.18 -12.79
C ILE A 6 -3.85 -84.98 -11.82
N ILE A 7 -5.02 -85.43 -12.27
CA ILE A 7 -5.89 -86.35 -11.53
C ILE A 7 -5.39 -87.78 -11.80
N ALA A 8 -4.93 -88.46 -10.76
CA ALA A 8 -4.53 -89.87 -10.81
C ALA A 8 -5.77 -90.78 -10.66
N ILE A 9 -6.06 -91.57 -11.69
CA ILE A 9 -7.08 -92.63 -11.62
C ILE A 9 -6.39 -93.91 -11.12
N ILE A 10 -6.72 -94.32 -9.91
CA ILE A 10 -6.30 -95.59 -9.31
C ILE A 10 -7.33 -96.66 -9.71
N ALA A 11 -6.91 -97.63 -10.51
CA ALA A 11 -7.67 -98.85 -10.80
C ALA A 11 -7.37 -99.90 -9.72
N ILE A 12 -8.36 -100.23 -8.88
CA ILE A 12 -8.30 -101.35 -7.94
C ILE A 12 -9.10 -102.52 -8.52
N CYS A 13 -8.41 -103.65 -8.69
CA CYS A 13 -8.95 -104.94 -9.10
C CYS A 13 -10.05 -105.44 -8.15
N VAL A 14 -11.14 -105.93 -8.73
CA VAL A 14 -12.29 -106.51 -8.05
C VAL A 14 -11.96 -107.96 -7.62
N GLY A 15 -11.94 -108.19 -6.31
CA GLY A 15 -11.97 -109.51 -5.68
C GLY A 15 -13.22 -109.63 -4.82
N ALA A 16 -14.05 -110.64 -5.09
CA ALA A 16 -15.36 -110.85 -4.49
C ALA A 16 -15.33 -111.14 -2.98
N ALA A 17 -16.18 -110.46 -2.21
CA ALA A 17 -17.00 -111.03 -1.12
C ALA A 17 -17.69 -109.91 -0.31
N GLY A 18 -19.02 -109.79 -0.47
CA GLY A 18 -19.91 -109.13 0.49
C GLY A 18 -19.69 -107.64 0.77
N VAL A 19 -20.71 -107.04 1.39
CA VAL A 19 -20.71 -105.67 1.94
C VAL A 19 -20.96 -104.55 0.93
N GLY A 20 -22.17 -103.99 1.06
CA GLY A 20 -22.33 -102.53 1.13
C GLY A 20 -22.34 -101.78 -0.19
N VAL A 21 -23.54 -101.49 -0.68
CA VAL A 21 -23.82 -100.30 -1.51
C VAL A 21 -23.54 -99.04 -0.66
N ILE A 22 -22.26 -98.70 -0.44
CA ILE A 22 -21.87 -97.50 0.35
C ILE A 22 -20.67 -96.74 -0.29
N GLY A 23 -20.08 -97.23 -1.38
CA GLY A 23 -18.81 -96.69 -1.91
C GLY A 23 -18.89 -95.53 -2.92
N TYR A 24 -20.02 -95.30 -3.60
CA TYR A 24 -20.11 -94.27 -4.65
C TYR A 24 -20.64 -92.92 -4.13
N SER A 25 -21.41 -92.93 -3.04
CA SER A 25 -22.05 -91.75 -2.45
C SER A 25 -21.10 -90.85 -1.67
N GLN A 26 -19.96 -91.40 -1.20
CA GLN A 26 -19.03 -90.74 -0.29
C GLN A 26 -17.93 -89.95 -1.05
N TYR A 27 -17.42 -90.52 -2.16
CA TYR A 27 -16.49 -89.81 -3.07
C TYR A 27 -17.14 -88.61 -3.77
N THR A 28 -18.43 -88.69 -4.10
CA THR A 28 -19.18 -87.55 -4.67
C THR A 28 -19.39 -86.43 -3.65
N THR A 29 -19.55 -86.75 -2.36
CA THR A 29 -19.69 -85.75 -1.29
C THR A 29 -18.37 -85.04 -0.97
N ASP A 30 -17.24 -85.75 -1.05
CA ASP A 30 -15.91 -85.16 -0.84
C ASP A 30 -15.52 -84.19 -1.98
N ILE A 31 -15.87 -84.51 -3.23
CA ILE A 31 -15.65 -83.61 -4.38
C ILE A 31 -16.54 -82.37 -4.28
N GLU A 32 -17.82 -82.51 -3.95
CA GLU A 32 -18.73 -81.37 -3.73
C GLU A 32 -18.26 -80.48 -2.56
N SER A 33 -17.72 -81.08 -1.50
CA SER A 33 -17.16 -80.34 -0.36
C SER A 33 -15.95 -79.50 -0.78
N LEU A 34 -15.04 -80.07 -1.59
CA LEU A 34 -13.86 -79.39 -2.09
C LEU A 34 -14.22 -78.26 -3.07
N GLU A 35 -15.21 -78.49 -3.94
CA GLU A 35 -15.71 -77.48 -4.88
C GLU A 35 -16.36 -76.30 -4.15
N ASN A 36 -17.11 -76.58 -3.07
CA ASN A 36 -17.69 -75.53 -2.22
C ASN A 36 -16.63 -74.74 -1.46
N GLN A 37 -15.58 -75.40 -0.95
CA GLN A 37 -14.44 -74.70 -0.34
C GLN A 37 -13.72 -73.81 -1.34
N LEU A 38 -13.41 -74.31 -2.53
CA LEU A 38 -12.74 -73.52 -3.57
C LEU A 38 -13.58 -72.32 -4.01
N LYS A 39 -14.91 -72.48 -4.03
CA LYS A 39 -15.85 -71.39 -4.36
C LYS A 39 -15.89 -70.33 -3.26
N GLN A 40 -15.84 -70.74 -1.99
CA GLN A 40 -15.77 -69.84 -0.86
C GLN A 40 -14.44 -69.07 -0.83
N GLU A 41 -13.31 -69.75 -1.01
CA GLU A 41 -11.98 -69.11 -1.06
C GLU A 41 -11.87 -68.08 -2.19
N LYS A 42 -12.44 -68.38 -3.37
CA LYS A 42 -12.50 -67.40 -4.46
C LYS A 42 -13.35 -66.19 -4.12
N TYR A 43 -14.50 -66.41 -3.50
CA TYR A 43 -15.38 -65.32 -3.07
C TYR A 43 -14.68 -64.44 -2.02
N ASP A 44 -14.03 -65.03 -1.03
CA ASP A 44 -13.29 -64.30 0.01
C ASP A 44 -12.11 -63.53 -0.59
N ALA A 45 -11.40 -64.10 -1.56
CA ALA A 45 -10.31 -63.42 -2.28
C ALA A 45 -10.80 -62.25 -3.15
N GLU A 46 -11.95 -62.39 -3.82
CA GLU A 46 -12.57 -61.31 -4.60
C GLU A 46 -13.04 -60.15 -3.69
N VAL A 47 -13.62 -60.47 -2.53
CA VAL A 47 -14.04 -59.47 -1.53
C VAL A 47 -12.83 -58.72 -0.97
N GLU A 48 -11.75 -59.43 -0.64
CA GLU A 48 -10.52 -58.81 -0.15
C GLU A 48 -9.84 -57.94 -1.21
N GLN A 49 -9.81 -58.38 -2.47
CA GLN A 49 -9.29 -57.59 -3.57
C GLN A 49 -10.10 -56.29 -3.75
N MET A 50 -11.43 -56.36 -3.72
CA MET A 50 -12.28 -55.17 -3.80
C MET A 50 -12.03 -54.20 -2.65
N ARG A 51 -11.81 -54.70 -1.42
CA ARG A 51 -11.47 -53.87 -0.25
C ARG A 51 -10.14 -53.14 -0.47
N LEU A 52 -9.11 -53.84 -0.92
CA LEU A 52 -7.79 -53.26 -1.19
C LEU A 52 -7.84 -52.21 -2.31
N GLU A 53 -8.59 -52.46 -3.39
CA GLU A 53 -8.80 -51.49 -4.47
C GLU A 53 -9.54 -50.24 -3.98
N GLN A 54 -10.56 -50.41 -3.12
CA GLN A 54 -11.28 -49.29 -2.52
C GLN A 54 -10.38 -48.46 -1.60
N GLU A 55 -9.56 -49.11 -0.76
CA GLU A 55 -8.58 -48.43 0.11
C GLU A 55 -7.51 -47.68 -0.70
N ALA A 56 -6.99 -48.30 -1.78
CA ALA A 56 -6.05 -47.65 -2.67
C ALA A 56 -6.66 -46.45 -3.39
N ALA A 57 -7.92 -46.53 -3.83
CA ALA A 57 -8.63 -45.43 -4.45
C ALA A 57 -8.89 -44.28 -3.47
N GLN A 58 -9.26 -44.59 -2.22
CA GLN A 58 -9.43 -43.59 -1.16
C GLN A 58 -8.10 -42.89 -0.84
N GLU A 59 -7.01 -43.64 -0.74
CA GLU A 59 -5.69 -43.07 -0.48
C GLU A 59 -5.21 -42.21 -1.65
N GLN A 60 -5.40 -42.63 -2.90
CA GLN A 60 -5.10 -41.81 -4.07
C GLN A 60 -5.93 -40.52 -4.09
N ALA A 61 -7.22 -40.58 -3.74
CA ALA A 61 -8.06 -39.38 -3.65
C ALA A 61 -7.57 -38.43 -2.55
N ARG A 62 -7.19 -38.96 -1.39
CA ARG A 62 -6.63 -38.19 -0.27
C ARG A 62 -5.31 -37.51 -0.66
N LEU A 63 -4.40 -38.23 -1.31
CA LEU A 63 -3.12 -37.68 -1.79
C LEU A 63 -3.35 -36.61 -2.85
N LYS A 64 -4.28 -36.81 -3.77
CA LYS A 64 -4.64 -35.80 -4.78
C LYS A 64 -5.18 -34.53 -4.12
N GLN A 65 -6.08 -34.67 -3.15
CA GLN A 65 -6.61 -33.54 -2.39
C GLN A 65 -5.51 -32.82 -1.61
N GLN A 66 -4.61 -33.56 -0.96
CA GLN A 66 -3.48 -32.98 -0.23
C GLN A 66 -2.55 -32.20 -1.15
N ASN A 67 -2.26 -32.73 -2.35
CA ASN A 67 -1.43 -32.04 -3.33
C ASN A 67 -2.08 -30.74 -3.80
N GLN A 68 -3.39 -30.74 -4.07
CA GLN A 68 -4.13 -29.53 -4.42
C GLN A 68 -4.10 -28.47 -3.31
N ILE A 69 -4.24 -28.90 -2.04
CA ILE A 69 -4.10 -28.01 -0.88
C ILE A 69 -2.69 -27.41 -0.80
N ASN A 70 -1.66 -28.23 -0.99
CA ASN A 70 -0.27 -27.77 -0.92
C ASN A 70 0.05 -26.78 -2.06
N GLU A 71 -0.45 -27.03 -3.27
CA GLU A 71 -0.33 -26.13 -4.42
C GLU A 71 -1.01 -24.79 -4.14
N ALA A 72 -2.24 -24.81 -3.60
CA ALA A 72 -2.96 -23.60 -3.25
C ALA A 72 -2.24 -22.79 -2.16
N LYS A 73 -1.72 -23.46 -1.12
CA LYS A 73 -0.91 -22.81 -0.07
C LYS A 73 0.31 -22.13 -0.66
N ALA A 74 1.05 -22.81 -1.53
CA ALA A 74 2.25 -22.26 -2.15
C ALA A 74 1.96 -21.03 -3.01
N ASP A 75 0.85 -21.01 -3.76
CA ASP A 75 0.42 -19.84 -4.52
C ASP A 75 0.06 -18.65 -3.62
N ILE A 76 -0.65 -18.91 -2.51
CA ILE A 76 -1.03 -17.87 -1.54
C ILE A 76 0.20 -17.31 -0.82
N GLU A 77 1.14 -18.16 -0.41
CA GLU A 77 2.42 -17.73 0.17
C GLU A 77 3.24 -16.86 -0.79
N LEU A 78 3.20 -17.16 -2.09
CA LEU A 78 3.85 -16.32 -3.10
C LEU A 78 3.20 -14.93 -3.18
N LYS A 79 1.87 -14.86 -3.21
CA LYS A 79 1.13 -13.58 -3.18
C LYS A 79 1.37 -12.80 -1.89
N ALA A 80 1.51 -13.49 -0.76
CA ALA A 80 1.74 -12.87 0.55
C ALA A 80 3.09 -12.13 0.64
N LYS A 81 4.03 -12.36 -0.28
CA LYS A 81 5.27 -11.57 -0.39
C LYS A 81 5.01 -10.13 -0.88
N GLU A 82 3.97 -9.93 -1.66
CA GLU A 82 3.58 -8.64 -2.24
C GLU A 82 2.35 -8.04 -1.56
N THR A 83 1.63 -8.82 -0.75
CA THR A 83 0.43 -8.36 -0.02
C THR A 83 0.56 -8.67 1.48
N PRO A 84 0.96 -7.70 2.30
CA PRO A 84 1.03 -7.85 3.75
C PRO A 84 -0.27 -8.37 4.39
N LEU A 85 -1.45 -7.99 3.90
CA LEU A 85 -2.72 -8.55 4.40
C LEU A 85 -2.75 -10.08 4.40
N LEU A 86 -2.35 -10.72 3.30
CA LEU A 86 -2.36 -12.17 3.18
C LEU A 86 -1.36 -12.79 4.16
N LYS A 87 -0.18 -12.18 4.32
CA LYS A 87 0.81 -12.59 5.32
C LYS A 87 0.22 -12.57 6.73
N GLY A 88 -0.53 -11.52 7.07
CA GLY A 88 -1.21 -11.40 8.36
C GLY A 88 -2.27 -12.47 8.59
N ILE A 89 -3.04 -12.85 7.55
CA ILE A 89 -4.03 -13.93 7.64
C ILE A 89 -3.33 -15.28 7.86
N ILE A 90 -2.28 -15.57 7.08
CA ILE A 90 -1.48 -16.80 7.17
C ILE A 90 -0.83 -16.92 8.56
N ASN A 91 -0.37 -15.82 9.15
CA ASN A 91 0.30 -15.77 10.45
C ASN A 91 -0.66 -15.69 11.64
N GLY A 92 -1.89 -16.20 11.51
CA GLY A 92 -2.84 -16.29 12.62
C GLY A 92 -3.54 -14.98 12.97
N GLY A 93 -3.58 -14.03 12.04
CA GLY A 93 -4.32 -12.76 12.18
C GLY A 93 -3.55 -11.63 12.85
N GLN A 94 -2.21 -11.69 12.85
CA GLN A 94 -1.34 -10.61 13.32
C GLN A 94 -0.43 -10.14 12.19
N LEU A 95 -0.24 -8.82 12.08
CA LEU A 95 0.64 -8.22 11.10
C LEU A 95 1.49 -7.13 11.76
N TYR A 96 2.80 -7.31 11.76
CA TYR A 96 3.73 -6.39 12.40
C TYR A 96 4.17 -5.30 11.42
N PHE A 97 4.19 -4.05 11.86
CA PHE A 97 4.68 -2.95 11.03
C PHE A 97 5.77 -2.14 11.73
N TYR A 98 6.74 -1.68 10.96
CA TYR A 98 7.79 -0.78 11.42
C TYR A 98 7.70 0.55 10.68
N VAL A 99 7.88 1.65 11.40
CA VAL A 99 7.95 2.99 10.81
C VAL A 99 9.37 3.51 10.98
N GLU A 100 10.02 3.82 9.86
CA GLU A 100 11.36 4.37 9.85
C GLU A 100 11.40 5.70 10.63
N PRO A 101 12.48 6.03 11.35
CA PRO A 101 12.63 7.33 11.97
C PRO A 101 12.54 8.46 10.94
N ILE A 102 11.63 9.39 11.18
CA ILE A 102 11.44 10.53 10.28
C ILE A 102 12.68 11.44 10.27
N PRO A 103 13.18 11.88 9.09
CA PRO A 103 14.37 12.72 9.01
C PRO A 103 14.24 14.05 9.76
N ASN A 104 15.38 14.55 10.26
CA ASN A 104 15.43 15.77 11.08
C ASN A 104 15.08 17.07 10.33
N TYR A 105 15.30 17.10 9.01
CA TYR A 105 15.00 18.26 8.16
C TYR A 105 13.50 18.49 7.96
N VAL A 106 12.67 17.50 8.29
CA VAL A 106 11.21 17.60 8.21
C VAL A 106 10.70 18.48 9.36
N SER A 107 9.56 19.14 9.20
CA SER A 107 9.00 19.98 10.27
C SER A 107 8.46 19.16 11.45
N LYS A 108 8.28 19.84 12.59
CA LYS A 108 7.70 19.21 13.79
C LYS A 108 6.26 18.75 13.52
N SER A 109 5.47 19.51 12.77
CA SER A 109 4.07 19.18 12.47
C SER A 109 3.96 17.82 11.77
N VAL A 110 4.81 17.54 10.78
CA VAL A 110 4.82 16.23 10.12
C VAL A 110 5.26 15.12 11.07
N ARG A 111 6.25 15.36 11.95
CA ARG A 111 6.65 14.37 12.98
C ARG A 111 5.51 14.02 13.93
N ASP A 112 4.76 15.03 14.36
CA ASP A 112 3.58 14.86 15.20
C ASP A 112 2.50 14.08 14.41
N GLY A 113 2.29 14.41 13.12
CA GLY A 113 1.37 13.70 12.23
C GLY A 113 1.71 12.22 12.01
N VAL A 114 3.00 11.89 11.84
CA VAL A 114 3.47 10.50 11.77
C VAL A 114 3.26 9.77 13.10
N SER A 115 3.44 10.47 14.23
CA SER A 115 3.18 9.87 15.56
C SER A 115 1.68 9.54 15.73
N LEU A 116 0.80 10.40 15.23
CA LEU A 116 -0.65 10.15 15.18
C LEU A 116 -1.00 8.98 14.24
N LEU A 117 -0.36 8.90 13.07
CA LEU A 117 -0.52 7.77 12.15
C LEU A 117 -0.20 6.45 12.86
N ILE A 118 0.98 6.37 13.50
CA ILE A 118 1.41 5.17 14.22
C ILE A 118 0.37 4.77 15.27
N ALA A 119 -0.10 5.73 16.08
CA ALA A 119 -1.12 5.48 17.10
C ALA A 119 -2.47 5.04 16.52
N GLN A 120 -2.82 5.49 15.30
CA GLN A 120 -4.03 5.08 14.60
C GLN A 120 -3.90 3.65 14.03
N LEU A 121 -2.71 3.26 13.57
CA LEU A 121 -2.44 1.96 12.97
C LEU A 121 -2.25 0.86 14.03
N ASP A 122 -1.62 1.17 15.15
CA ASP A 122 -1.35 0.18 16.20
C ASP A 122 -2.65 -0.30 16.86
N GLY A 123 -2.92 -1.61 16.77
CA GLY A 123 -4.18 -2.22 17.19
C GLY A 123 -5.32 -2.12 16.19
N MET A 124 -5.13 -1.47 15.03
CA MET A 124 -6.13 -1.44 13.96
C MET A 124 -6.46 -2.86 13.49
N ARG A 125 -7.75 -3.16 13.29
CA ARG A 125 -8.21 -4.47 12.80
C ARG A 125 -8.87 -4.35 11.43
N VAL A 126 -8.32 -5.04 10.44
CA VAL A 126 -8.83 -5.08 9.07
C VAL A 126 -8.92 -6.52 8.59
N SER A 127 -10.09 -6.92 8.10
CA SER A 127 -10.34 -8.27 7.55
C SER A 127 -9.86 -9.43 8.44
N GLY A 128 -9.99 -9.27 9.76
CA GLY A 128 -9.59 -10.29 10.74
C GLY A 128 -8.12 -10.26 11.17
N VAL A 129 -7.31 -9.39 10.57
CA VAL A 129 -5.89 -9.15 10.91
C VAL A 129 -5.79 -7.93 11.82
N THR A 130 -5.01 -8.04 12.89
CA THR A 130 -4.68 -6.93 13.78
C THR A 130 -3.26 -6.44 13.49
N LEU A 131 -3.11 -5.12 13.34
CA LEU A 131 -1.82 -4.47 13.14
C LEU A 131 -1.14 -4.26 14.50
N GLN A 132 0.17 -4.51 14.56
CA GLN A 132 0.98 -4.25 15.74
C GLN A 132 2.26 -3.54 15.36
N GLN A 133 2.53 -2.41 16.00
CA GLN A 133 3.81 -1.74 15.80
C GLN A 133 4.95 -2.60 16.38
N THR A 134 6.03 -2.74 15.61
CA THR A 134 7.33 -3.19 16.11
C THR A 134 8.36 -2.07 16.00
N TYR A 135 9.33 -2.08 16.91
CA TYR A 135 10.47 -1.16 16.91
C TYR A 135 11.74 -1.78 16.30
N SER A 136 11.64 -3.02 15.82
CA SER A 136 12.72 -3.74 15.15
C SER A 136 12.36 -4.01 13.70
N TYR A 137 13.09 -3.37 12.79
CA TYR A 137 12.94 -3.53 11.33
C TYR A 137 12.88 -5.01 10.90
N GLY A 138 13.78 -5.85 11.44
CA GLY A 138 13.86 -7.27 11.07
C GLY A 138 12.71 -8.15 11.56
N SER A 139 11.80 -7.60 12.38
CA SER A 139 10.59 -8.30 12.84
C SER A 139 9.31 -7.78 12.18
N ALA A 140 9.42 -6.81 11.28
CA ALA A 140 8.27 -6.23 10.61
C ALA A 140 7.81 -7.12 9.46
N ASP A 141 6.50 -7.19 9.26
CA ASP A 141 5.88 -7.77 8.08
C ASP A 141 5.76 -6.79 6.92
N PHE A 142 5.71 -5.49 7.23
CA PHE A 142 5.89 -4.41 6.28
C PHE A 142 6.47 -3.16 6.96
N THR A 143 6.99 -2.24 6.15
CA THR A 143 7.70 -1.05 6.64
C THR A 143 7.17 0.22 5.99
N ILE A 144 7.05 1.29 6.75
CA ILE A 144 6.79 2.65 6.24
C ILE A 144 8.12 3.40 6.19
N ASN A 145 8.52 3.83 5.00
CA ASN A 145 9.84 4.36 4.68
C ASN A 145 9.70 5.74 4.05
N TRP A 146 10.71 6.59 4.25
CA TRP A 146 10.62 7.99 3.83
C TRP A 146 11.53 8.32 2.64
N ALA A 147 10.95 8.91 1.60
CA ALA A 147 11.69 9.44 0.47
C ALA A 147 11.68 10.97 0.52
N LYS A 148 12.85 11.61 0.39
CA LYS A 148 12.93 13.08 0.36
C LYS A 148 12.11 13.65 -0.81
N ASP A 149 12.38 13.14 -2.01
CA ASP A 149 11.67 13.45 -3.24
C ASP A 149 11.43 12.12 -3.96
N TYR A 150 10.16 11.75 -4.14
CA TYR A 150 9.78 10.51 -4.83
C TYR A 150 9.36 10.77 -6.30
N SER A 151 9.76 11.93 -6.84
CA SER A 151 9.59 12.32 -8.25
C SER A 151 8.12 12.32 -8.69
N THR A 152 7.75 11.59 -9.74
CA THR A 152 6.40 11.59 -10.35
C THR A 152 5.32 10.96 -9.47
N HIS A 153 5.71 10.29 -8.39
CA HIS A 153 4.80 9.70 -7.42
C HIS A 153 5.07 10.32 -6.05
N ILE A 154 4.04 10.44 -5.23
CA ILE A 154 4.19 10.93 -3.85
C ILE A 154 4.17 9.80 -2.81
N GLY A 155 3.80 8.59 -3.23
CA GLY A 155 3.88 7.36 -2.45
C GLY A 155 3.88 6.14 -3.37
N ARG A 156 4.37 4.99 -2.86
CA ARG A 156 4.26 3.70 -3.53
C ARG A 156 4.55 2.51 -2.61
N GLN A 157 3.72 1.47 -2.68
CA GLN A 157 4.04 0.14 -2.19
C GLN A 157 4.92 -0.65 -3.18
N ILE A 158 6.03 -1.21 -2.68
CA ILE A 158 6.90 -2.16 -3.40
C ILE A 158 7.13 -3.36 -2.47
N GLY A 159 6.45 -4.49 -2.73
CA GLY A 159 6.46 -5.64 -1.83
C GLY A 159 5.93 -5.26 -0.45
N ASP A 160 6.77 -5.40 0.57
CA ASP A 160 6.54 -5.05 1.96
C ASP A 160 7.13 -3.68 2.37
N HIS A 161 7.62 -2.89 1.41
CA HIS A 161 8.13 -1.55 1.62
C HIS A 161 7.14 -0.50 1.09
N LEU A 162 6.61 0.32 1.99
CA LEU A 162 5.72 1.43 1.69
C LEU A 162 6.57 2.70 1.67
N LEU A 163 6.84 3.24 0.49
CA LEU A 163 7.61 4.47 0.30
C LEU A 163 6.66 5.67 0.33
N VAL A 164 6.97 6.66 1.16
CA VAL A 164 6.19 7.89 1.30
C VAL A 164 7.08 9.10 1.04
N GLY A 165 6.68 9.94 0.09
CA GLY A 165 7.34 11.18 -0.24
C GLY A 165 7.14 12.24 0.85
N LEU A 166 8.22 12.93 1.20
CA LEU A 166 8.23 14.02 2.18
C LEU A 166 8.17 15.41 1.53
N GLY A 167 8.17 15.46 0.22
CA GLY A 167 8.18 16.70 -0.55
C GLY A 167 8.41 16.43 -2.03
N SER A 168 8.41 17.49 -2.83
CA SER A 168 8.74 17.40 -4.24
C SER A 168 9.34 18.71 -4.77
N SER A 169 9.93 18.65 -5.96
CA SER A 169 10.43 19.79 -6.73
C SER A 169 9.42 20.32 -7.76
N GLY A 170 8.17 19.86 -7.71
CA GLY A 170 7.13 20.16 -8.72
C GLY A 170 6.73 21.63 -8.83
N CYS A 171 6.99 22.43 -7.79
CA CYS A 171 6.77 23.87 -7.82
C CYS A 171 8.12 24.61 -7.92
N GLY A 172 8.39 25.29 -9.03
CA GLY A 172 9.56 26.16 -9.18
C GLY A 172 10.93 25.45 -9.15
N GLY A 173 10.98 24.13 -9.32
CA GLY A 173 12.22 23.34 -9.48
C GLY A 173 13.02 23.09 -8.20
N SER A 174 12.81 23.88 -7.15
CA SER A 174 13.40 23.67 -5.83
C SER A 174 12.50 22.77 -4.96
N TRP A 175 13.11 21.80 -4.30
CA TRP A 175 12.42 20.91 -3.37
C TRP A 175 11.69 21.66 -2.26
N LYS A 176 10.45 21.28 -2.00
CA LYS A 176 9.59 21.80 -0.92
C LYS A 176 9.02 20.66 -0.11
N PRO A 177 8.99 20.77 1.23
CA PRO A 177 8.39 19.76 2.08
C PRO A 177 6.87 19.75 1.92
N PHE A 178 6.29 18.56 1.95
CA PHE A 178 4.86 18.40 2.14
C PHE A 178 4.46 18.70 3.58
N ASP A 179 3.22 19.14 3.77
CA ASP A 179 2.67 19.35 5.10
C ASP A 179 2.28 18.03 5.80
N ALA A 180 1.93 18.13 7.09
CA ALA A 180 1.62 16.97 7.92
C ALA A 180 0.42 16.17 7.41
N THR A 181 -0.61 16.87 6.91
CA THR A 181 -1.83 16.25 6.39
C THR A 181 -1.53 15.45 5.13
N THR A 182 -0.74 16.00 4.21
CA THR A 182 -0.31 15.32 2.98
C THR A 182 0.49 14.06 3.31
N VAL A 183 1.51 14.16 4.17
CA VAL A 183 2.34 13.00 4.55
C VAL A 183 1.50 11.92 5.25
N HIS A 184 0.59 12.32 6.14
CA HIS A 184 -0.32 11.40 6.82
C HIS A 184 -1.25 10.68 5.83
N ALA A 185 -1.90 11.43 4.92
CA ALA A 185 -2.82 10.89 3.93
C ALA A 185 -2.13 9.90 2.98
N VAL A 186 -0.96 10.27 2.45
CA VAL A 186 -0.18 9.39 1.56
C VAL A 186 0.27 8.14 2.29
N ALA A 187 0.82 8.26 3.50
CA ALA A 187 1.23 7.08 4.27
C ALA A 187 0.05 6.14 4.55
N TYR A 188 -1.11 6.69 4.89
CA TYR A 188 -2.33 5.91 5.10
C TYR A 188 -2.83 5.24 3.82
N HIS A 189 -2.71 5.91 2.67
CA HIS A 189 -3.01 5.35 1.36
C HIS A 189 -2.15 4.12 1.05
N GLU A 190 -0.83 4.21 1.24
CA GLU A 190 0.07 3.08 1.00
C GLU A 190 -0.18 1.92 1.97
N VAL A 191 -0.56 2.22 3.22
CA VAL A 191 -1.03 1.20 4.17
C VAL A 191 -2.31 0.54 3.67
N GLY A 192 -3.24 1.31 3.07
CA GLY A 192 -4.41 0.75 2.41
C GLY A 192 -4.05 -0.30 1.37
N HIS A 193 -3.08 -0.03 0.50
CA HIS A 193 -2.59 -1.02 -0.47
C HIS A 193 -2.00 -2.27 0.21
N ALA A 194 -1.18 -2.09 1.25
CA ALA A 194 -0.64 -3.20 2.04
C ALA A 194 -1.76 -4.04 2.69
N LEU A 195 -2.88 -3.41 3.02
CA LEU A 195 -4.10 -4.01 3.59
C LEU A 195 -5.12 -4.43 2.51
N GLY A 196 -4.69 -4.57 1.26
CA GLY A 196 -5.49 -5.13 0.18
C GLY A 196 -6.55 -4.20 -0.41
N GLN A 197 -6.41 -2.88 -0.24
CA GLN A 197 -7.22 -1.88 -0.94
C GLN A 197 -6.62 -1.54 -2.30
N ASP A 198 -7.45 -1.55 -3.33
CA ASP A 198 -7.23 -0.91 -4.61
C ASP A 198 -7.69 0.56 -4.55
N HIS A 199 -7.40 1.31 -5.61
CA HIS A 199 -7.83 2.70 -5.71
C HIS A 199 -9.35 2.86 -5.66
N SER A 200 -9.81 3.83 -4.89
CA SER A 200 -11.21 4.23 -4.89
C SER A 200 -11.53 5.15 -6.08
N LYS A 201 -12.77 5.06 -6.58
CA LYS A 201 -13.32 6.02 -7.55
C LYS A 201 -13.91 7.27 -6.88
N ASN A 202 -14.08 7.23 -5.55
CA ASN A 202 -14.60 8.35 -4.79
C ASN A 202 -13.48 9.33 -4.50
N SER A 203 -13.52 10.51 -5.12
CA SER A 203 -12.46 11.52 -4.94
C SER A 203 -12.24 11.93 -3.48
N ASN A 204 -13.21 11.76 -2.60
CA ASN A 204 -13.09 12.10 -1.18
C ASN A 204 -12.46 10.98 -0.34
N ASN A 205 -12.23 9.79 -0.89
CA ASN A 205 -11.61 8.67 -0.17
C ASN A 205 -10.08 8.79 -0.19
N VAL A 206 -9.42 8.39 0.90
CA VAL A 206 -7.95 8.36 1.00
C VAL A 206 -7.30 7.49 -0.08
N MET A 207 -7.98 6.42 -0.54
CA MET A 207 -7.51 5.54 -1.62
C MET A 207 -7.71 6.11 -3.02
N TYR A 208 -8.21 7.35 -3.18
CA TYR A 208 -8.34 7.97 -4.50
C TYR A 208 -6.99 8.40 -5.07
N THR A 209 -6.85 8.31 -6.40
CA THR A 209 -5.68 8.78 -7.14
C THR A 209 -6.09 9.77 -8.25
N PRO A 210 -5.35 10.87 -8.47
CA PRO A 210 -4.16 11.30 -7.72
C PRO A 210 -4.51 11.77 -6.31
N ALA A 211 -3.59 11.55 -5.36
CA ALA A 211 -3.74 12.04 -4.00
C ALA A 211 -3.57 13.57 -3.93
N ASP A 212 -4.40 14.20 -3.10
CA ASP A 212 -4.31 15.63 -2.78
C ASP A 212 -3.01 15.87 -2.01
N ASN A 213 -2.15 16.77 -2.50
CA ASN A 213 -0.87 17.07 -1.90
C ASN A 213 -0.64 18.57 -1.79
N ARG A 214 -0.03 18.98 -0.69
CA ARG A 214 0.26 20.38 -0.38
C ARG A 214 1.60 20.52 0.27
N TYR A 215 2.28 21.62 -0.07
CA TYR A 215 3.51 21.99 0.59
C TYR A 215 3.23 22.67 1.92
N GLU A 216 4.15 22.49 2.88
CA GLU A 216 4.12 23.26 4.13
C GLU A 216 4.32 24.76 3.86
N TYR A 217 5.08 25.08 2.81
CA TYR A 217 5.26 26.43 2.28
C TYR A 217 5.60 26.38 0.80
N ASP A 218 5.10 27.38 0.07
CA ASP A 218 5.46 27.63 -1.33
C ASP A 218 6.83 28.31 -1.40
N TYR A 219 7.18 29.11 -0.40
CA TYR A 219 8.49 29.76 -0.30
C TYR A 219 8.81 30.06 1.16
N LYS A 220 10.03 29.78 1.59
CA LYS A 220 10.50 30.16 2.92
C LYS A 220 12.01 30.35 2.90
N ASP A 221 12.45 31.58 2.69
CA ASP A 221 13.87 31.93 2.65
C ASP A 221 14.09 33.43 2.84
N THR A 222 15.36 33.82 2.98
CA THR A 222 15.81 35.21 2.96
C THR A 222 16.43 35.52 1.60
N ILE A 223 15.91 36.53 0.90
CA ILE A 223 16.52 37.04 -0.34
C ILE A 223 17.40 38.26 -0.06
N SER A 224 18.34 38.53 -0.96
CA SER A 224 19.06 39.80 -1.07
C SER A 224 18.66 40.48 -2.38
N LEU A 225 18.03 41.65 -2.29
CA LEU A 225 17.53 42.40 -3.43
C LEU A 225 18.33 43.70 -3.59
N SER A 226 19.14 43.78 -4.64
CA SER A 226 20.03 44.92 -4.88
C SER A 226 19.27 46.23 -5.13
N ASP A 227 19.93 47.37 -4.87
CA ASP A 227 19.38 48.71 -5.13
C ASP A 227 18.85 48.84 -6.57
N GLY A 228 17.58 49.19 -6.72
CA GLY A 228 16.91 49.34 -8.02
C GLY A 228 16.46 48.05 -8.70
N TYR A 229 16.62 46.88 -8.06
CA TYR A 229 16.20 45.60 -8.64
C TYR A 229 14.80 45.18 -8.19
N VAL A 230 14.16 44.42 -9.07
CA VAL A 230 12.87 43.76 -8.86
C VAL A 230 13.07 42.25 -8.73
N GLN A 231 12.42 41.63 -7.75
CA GLN A 231 12.32 40.19 -7.59
C GLN A 231 10.87 39.75 -7.79
N THR A 232 10.69 38.65 -8.52
CA THR A 232 9.38 38.00 -8.68
C THR A 232 9.43 36.62 -8.02
N LEU A 233 8.42 36.32 -7.21
CA LEU A 233 8.18 35.01 -6.62
C LEU A 233 6.83 34.49 -7.12
N TYR A 234 6.80 33.19 -7.42
CA TYR A 234 5.62 32.51 -7.93
C TYR A 234 4.98 31.69 -6.82
N PHE A 235 3.65 31.63 -6.82
CA PHE A 235 2.88 30.72 -5.97
C PHE A 235 2.83 29.35 -6.62
N CYS A 236 2.72 28.30 -5.80
CA CYS A 236 2.64 26.92 -6.30
C CYS A 236 1.22 26.57 -6.78
N HIS A 237 0.21 27.25 -6.25
CA HIS A 237 -1.21 26.97 -6.51
C HIS A 237 -2.03 28.27 -6.57
N SER A 238 -3.26 28.16 -7.10
CA SER A 238 -4.29 29.19 -6.95
C SER A 238 -5.13 28.97 -5.69
N GLY A 239 -5.92 29.97 -5.29
CA GLY A 239 -6.79 29.90 -4.11
C GLY A 239 -6.28 30.76 -2.96
N ASP A 240 -6.59 30.38 -1.73
CA ASP A 240 -6.25 31.16 -0.56
C ASP A 240 -4.79 30.97 -0.16
N VAL A 241 -4.08 32.09 -0.04
CA VAL A 241 -2.67 32.14 0.36
C VAL A 241 -2.47 33.14 1.49
N TYR A 242 -1.49 32.84 2.33
CA TYR A 242 -0.90 33.76 3.27
C TYR A 242 0.55 33.99 2.91
N PHE A 243 0.99 35.24 2.94
CA PHE A 243 2.40 35.54 2.83
C PHE A 243 2.84 36.64 3.78
N THR A 244 4.11 36.58 4.16
CA THR A 244 4.79 37.61 4.93
C THR A 244 6.09 37.98 4.24
N THR A 245 6.43 39.24 4.40
CA THR A 245 7.72 39.79 4.03
C THR A 245 8.18 40.60 5.23
N GLU A 246 9.43 40.43 5.64
CA GLU A 246 9.99 41.18 6.76
C GLU A 246 11.46 41.52 6.46
N LYS A 247 11.83 42.76 6.70
CA LYS A 247 13.20 43.20 6.59
C LYS A 247 14.07 42.41 7.57
N ALA A 248 15.15 41.80 7.08
CA ALA A 248 16.09 41.11 7.95
C ALA A 248 16.74 42.09 8.95
N TYR A 249 17.12 41.60 10.12
CA TYR A 249 17.59 42.44 11.23
C TYR A 249 18.83 43.29 10.87
N ASP A 250 19.65 42.80 9.95
CA ASP A 250 20.89 43.43 9.48
C ASP A 250 20.71 44.25 8.19
N SER A 251 19.49 44.31 7.66
CA SER A 251 19.17 45.14 6.51
C SER A 251 18.81 46.56 6.94
N SER A 252 19.41 47.53 6.26
CA SER A 252 19.08 48.96 6.42
C SER A 252 18.06 49.47 5.39
N ALA A 253 17.88 48.75 4.27
CA ALA A 253 16.97 49.13 3.19
C ALA A 253 15.55 48.58 3.41
N SER A 254 14.56 49.42 3.12
CA SER A 254 13.15 49.05 2.99
C SER A 254 12.83 48.63 1.56
N TYR A 255 11.67 48.03 1.34
CA TYR A 255 11.26 47.52 0.03
C TYR A 255 9.77 47.78 -0.21
N GLU A 256 9.36 47.76 -1.48
CA GLU A 256 7.96 47.78 -1.89
C GLU A 256 7.50 46.37 -2.20
N VAL A 257 6.20 46.11 -2.07
CA VAL A 257 5.61 44.78 -2.20
C VAL A 257 4.27 44.85 -2.93
N TYR A 258 4.12 44.03 -3.96
CA TYR A 258 2.95 44.01 -4.80
C TYR A 258 2.54 42.58 -5.17
N LEU A 259 1.24 42.31 -5.14
CA LEU A 259 0.67 41.15 -5.82
C LEU A 259 0.16 41.58 -7.19
N ILE A 260 0.68 40.97 -8.25
CA ILE A 260 0.30 41.28 -9.62
C ILE A 260 -0.32 40.05 -10.31
N PRO A 261 -1.33 40.22 -11.18
CA PRO A 261 -1.92 39.12 -11.92
C PRO A 261 -0.95 38.57 -12.97
N SER A 262 -1.23 37.34 -13.44
CA SER A 262 -0.39 36.65 -14.42
C SER A 262 -0.14 37.44 -15.71
N SER A 263 -1.12 38.26 -16.12
CA SER A 263 -1.08 39.12 -17.31
C SER A 263 -0.19 40.35 -17.18
N THR A 264 0.24 40.72 -15.96
CA THR A 264 1.11 41.88 -15.73
C THR A 264 2.58 41.45 -15.65
N ASP A 265 3.44 42.18 -16.35
CA ASP A 265 4.89 42.03 -16.22
C ASP A 265 5.40 42.87 -15.04
N ALA A 266 6.30 42.30 -14.24
CA ALA A 266 6.78 42.94 -13.03
C ALA A 266 7.65 44.18 -13.32
N SER A 267 8.45 44.14 -14.39
CA SER A 267 9.34 45.25 -14.75
C SER A 267 8.56 46.40 -15.36
N ASP A 268 7.59 46.11 -16.23
CA ASP A 268 6.73 47.14 -16.82
C ASP A 268 5.85 47.81 -15.74
N PHE A 269 5.35 47.04 -14.78
CA PHE A 269 4.63 47.58 -13.63
C PHE A 269 5.50 48.52 -12.79
N VAL A 270 6.65 48.05 -12.31
CA VAL A 270 7.51 48.83 -11.40
C VAL A 270 8.15 50.04 -12.09
N PHE A 271 8.66 49.87 -13.31
CA PHE A 271 9.49 50.92 -13.95
C PHE A 271 8.73 51.80 -14.94
N ARG A 272 7.60 51.34 -15.46
CA ARG A 272 6.79 52.09 -16.45
C ARG A 272 5.41 52.48 -15.95
N SER A 273 5.02 52.01 -14.75
CA SER A 273 3.67 52.16 -14.23
C SER A 273 2.61 51.56 -15.18
N GLU A 274 2.95 50.47 -15.86
CA GLU A 274 2.08 49.77 -16.81
C GLU A 274 1.52 48.47 -16.19
N GLY A 275 0.22 48.20 -16.39
CA GLY A 275 -0.44 46.99 -15.88
C GLY A 275 -1.24 47.22 -14.60
N THR A 276 -1.53 46.13 -13.87
CA THR A 276 -2.38 46.18 -12.68
C THR A 276 -1.78 45.39 -11.51
N TYR A 277 -2.24 45.69 -10.30
CA TYR A 277 -1.90 44.98 -9.08
C TYR A 277 -3.18 44.76 -8.25
N ILE A 278 -3.11 43.92 -7.23
CA ILE A 278 -4.23 43.58 -6.34
C ILE A 278 -4.10 44.44 -5.06
N PRO A 279 -4.83 45.56 -4.92
CA PRO A 279 -4.53 46.55 -3.88
C PRO A 279 -4.78 46.03 -2.47
N THR A 280 -5.81 45.19 -2.26
CA THR A 280 -6.11 44.57 -0.96
C THR A 280 -5.02 43.58 -0.50
N CYS A 281 -4.12 43.22 -1.40
CA CYS A 281 -3.09 42.21 -1.23
C CYS A 281 -1.68 42.76 -1.44
N SER A 282 -1.55 44.08 -1.52
CA SER A 282 -0.29 44.76 -1.84
C SER A 282 -0.05 45.90 -0.88
N GLY A 283 1.20 46.36 -0.83
CA GLY A 283 1.50 47.67 -0.28
C GLY A 283 0.84 48.78 -1.11
N ASP A 284 0.66 49.93 -0.49
CA ASP A 284 0.28 51.15 -1.20
C ASP A 284 1.37 51.50 -2.23
N TYR A 285 0.92 52.03 -3.36
CA TYR A 285 1.80 52.29 -4.50
C TYR A 285 2.90 53.29 -4.15
N ASN A 286 4.16 52.96 -4.49
CA ASN A 286 5.37 53.70 -4.16
C ASN A 286 5.62 53.88 -2.65
N GLN A 287 5.05 53.02 -1.80
CA GLN A 287 5.34 53.01 -0.38
C GLN A 287 6.29 51.87 -0.02
N SER A 288 7.36 52.20 0.70
CA SER A 288 8.28 51.20 1.23
C SER A 288 7.88 50.73 2.62
N TYR A 289 8.11 49.44 2.87
CA TYR A 289 7.78 48.73 4.09
C TYR A 289 9.03 48.09 4.71
N ASN A 290 8.99 47.91 6.03
CA ASN A 290 9.94 47.04 6.75
C ASN A 290 9.31 45.68 7.08
N SER A 291 7.99 45.58 7.00
CA SER A 291 7.23 44.34 7.15
C SER A 291 5.89 44.52 6.46
N PHE A 292 5.43 43.47 5.80
CA PHE A 292 4.11 43.41 5.18
C PHE A 292 3.61 41.98 5.21
N TRP A 293 2.31 41.80 5.42
CA TRP A 293 1.65 40.50 5.35
C TRP A 293 0.28 40.66 4.73
N SER A 294 -0.22 39.60 4.09
CA SER A 294 -1.61 39.57 3.64
C SER A 294 -2.15 38.14 3.54
N ASN A 295 -3.48 38.03 3.62
CA ASN A 295 -4.24 36.83 3.27
C ASN A 295 -5.09 37.15 2.04
N CYS A 296 -4.95 36.34 0.99
CA CYS A 296 -5.46 36.67 -0.33
C CYS A 296 -5.95 35.44 -1.06
N THR A 297 -7.05 35.57 -1.79
CA THR A 297 -7.45 34.59 -2.80
C THR A 297 -6.80 35.00 -4.12
N ILE A 298 -5.94 34.15 -4.68
CA ILE A 298 -5.18 34.42 -5.90
C ILE A 298 -5.60 33.50 -7.06
N ALA A 299 -5.53 34.04 -8.27
CA ALA A 299 -5.71 33.26 -9.49
C ALA A 299 -4.40 32.57 -9.89
N ASP A 300 -4.51 31.56 -10.76
CA ASP A 300 -3.34 30.86 -11.29
C ASP A 300 -2.37 31.82 -12.01
N GLY A 301 -1.08 31.63 -11.78
CA GLY A 301 0.00 32.48 -12.30
C GLY A 301 0.12 33.89 -11.68
N THR A 302 -0.62 34.20 -10.61
CA THR A 302 -0.39 35.41 -9.79
C THR A 302 1.06 35.42 -9.28
N LYS A 303 1.64 36.61 -9.07
CA LYS A 303 3.05 36.77 -8.67
C LYS A 303 3.18 37.73 -7.50
N LEU A 304 4.07 37.40 -6.56
CA LEU A 304 4.54 38.33 -5.52
C LEU A 304 5.77 39.07 -6.06
N VAL A 305 5.69 40.38 -6.10
CA VAL A 305 6.76 41.27 -6.58
C VAL A 305 7.31 42.06 -5.40
N LEU A 306 8.63 42.02 -5.28
CA LEU A 306 9.39 42.83 -4.34
C LEU A 306 10.29 43.77 -5.12
N TYR A 307 10.30 45.03 -4.73
CA TYR A 307 11.14 46.04 -5.35
C TYR A 307 11.95 46.78 -4.29
N ASN A 308 13.25 46.96 -4.55
CA ASN A 308 14.10 47.82 -3.73
C ASN A 308 14.27 49.16 -4.45
N PRO A 309 13.57 50.24 -4.04
CA PRO A 309 13.59 51.50 -4.76
C PRO A 309 14.98 52.11 -4.85
N SER A 310 15.44 52.36 -6.08
CA SER A 310 16.82 52.83 -6.29
C SER A 310 17.09 54.17 -5.64
N LYS A 311 18.25 54.29 -4.98
CA LYS A 311 18.87 55.58 -4.62
C LYS A 311 20.05 55.92 -5.52
N PHE A 312 19.96 55.59 -6.81
CA PHE A 312 20.94 55.92 -7.85
C PHE A 312 22.38 55.50 -7.51
N GLY A 313 22.57 54.24 -7.13
CA GLY A 313 23.90 53.68 -6.84
C GLY A 313 24.46 54.03 -5.46
N THR A 314 23.66 54.68 -4.61
CA THR A 314 23.98 54.93 -3.20
C THR A 314 23.06 54.16 -2.24
N GLY A 315 22.13 53.36 -2.76
CA GLY A 315 21.25 52.53 -1.96
C GLY A 315 21.95 51.29 -1.43
N ALA A 316 21.36 50.71 -0.39
CA ALA A 316 21.79 49.45 0.19
C ALA A 316 20.91 48.31 -0.33
N ASP A 317 21.48 47.10 -0.36
CA ASP A 317 20.71 45.90 -0.68
C ASP A 317 19.67 45.65 0.42
N ALA A 318 18.44 45.36 0.00
CA ALA A 318 17.36 44.97 0.89
C ALA A 318 17.44 43.47 1.14
N ARG A 319 17.72 43.07 2.39
CA ARG A 319 17.56 41.67 2.80
C ARG A 319 16.17 41.46 3.38
N ILE A 320 15.44 40.48 2.84
CA ILE A 320 14.00 40.30 3.10
C ILE A 320 13.76 38.82 3.42
N ASN A 321 13.24 38.55 4.61
CA ASN A 321 12.68 37.25 5.01
C ASN A 321 11.30 37.11 4.41
N ILE A 322 11.03 35.99 3.76
CA ILE A 322 9.78 35.75 3.05
C ILE A 322 9.23 34.39 3.45
N GLU A 323 7.94 34.35 3.78
CA GLU A 323 7.18 33.10 3.91
C GLU A 323 5.94 33.21 3.02
N ILE A 324 5.71 32.21 2.17
CA ILE A 324 4.49 32.05 1.38
C ILE A 324 3.95 30.66 1.68
N ARG A 325 2.67 30.57 2.02
CA ARG A 325 1.99 29.30 2.26
C ARG A 325 0.55 29.34 1.77
N GLU A 326 0.10 28.20 1.30
CA GLU A 326 -1.32 27.97 1.03
C GLU A 326 -2.10 27.91 2.34
N THR A 327 -3.32 28.46 2.33
CA THR A 327 -4.24 28.44 3.48
C THR A 327 -5.61 27.86 3.13
N ASN A 328 -5.79 27.32 1.92
CA ASN A 328 -7.00 26.57 1.59
C ASN A 328 -7.22 25.47 2.63
N GLU A 329 -8.47 25.18 2.97
CA GLU A 329 -8.77 24.04 3.84
C GLU A 329 -8.40 22.73 3.12
N HIS A 330 -7.80 21.79 3.85
CA HIS A 330 -7.60 20.43 3.34
C HIS A 330 -8.93 19.82 2.96
N LYS A 331 -8.94 19.03 1.89
CA LYS A 331 -10.11 18.24 1.55
C LYS A 331 -10.50 17.38 2.76
N ASN A 332 -11.78 17.39 3.13
CA ASN A 332 -12.28 16.50 4.18
C ASN A 332 -12.23 15.05 3.67
N MET A 333 -11.10 14.40 3.95
CA MET A 333 -10.77 13.08 3.42
C MET A 333 -11.40 11.98 4.27
N ASN A 334 -12.05 11.04 3.61
CA ASN A 334 -12.59 9.83 4.21
C ASN A 334 -11.50 8.77 4.29
N PHE A 335 -11.06 8.46 5.52
CA PHE A 335 -10.04 7.45 5.81
C PHE A 335 -10.62 6.03 5.94
N ASN A 336 -11.90 5.81 5.67
CA ASN A 336 -12.49 4.47 5.72
C ASN A 336 -12.14 3.66 4.47
N PHE A 337 -11.65 2.45 4.68
CA PHE A 337 -11.46 1.46 3.62
C PHE A 337 -12.79 0.91 3.10
N GLU A 338 -12.93 0.88 1.78
CA GLU A 338 -14.18 0.54 1.10
C GLU A 338 -14.18 -0.93 0.66
N SER A 339 -15.25 -1.67 0.99
CA SER A 339 -15.37 -3.07 0.54
C SER A 339 -15.43 -3.22 -0.98
N SER A 340 -15.94 -2.22 -1.69
CA SER A 340 -16.03 -2.18 -3.15
C SER A 340 -14.69 -2.02 -3.87
N SER A 341 -13.66 -1.63 -3.13
CA SER A 341 -12.34 -1.25 -3.66
C SER A 341 -11.27 -2.21 -3.15
N ARG A 342 -11.62 -3.45 -2.80
CA ARG A 342 -10.65 -4.46 -2.32
C ARG A 342 -10.08 -5.28 -3.47
N TYR A 343 -8.78 -5.59 -3.40
CA TYR A 343 -8.12 -6.53 -4.31
C TYR A 343 -8.68 -7.96 -4.18
N TYR A 344 -9.09 -8.35 -2.97
CA TYR A 344 -9.56 -9.69 -2.67
C TYR A 344 -11.01 -9.67 -2.17
N SER A 345 -11.82 -10.61 -2.66
CA SER A 345 -13.18 -10.82 -2.15
C SER A 345 -13.14 -11.36 -0.72
N GLN A 346 -14.21 -11.13 0.04
CA GLN A 346 -14.32 -11.70 1.39
C GLN A 346 -14.27 -13.24 1.36
N GLU A 347 -14.93 -13.86 0.38
CA GLU A 347 -14.89 -15.31 0.15
C GLU A 347 -13.47 -15.83 -0.04
N TYR A 348 -12.62 -15.12 -0.79
CA TYR A 348 -11.22 -15.49 -0.96
C TYR A 348 -10.45 -15.36 0.36
N LEU A 349 -10.63 -14.28 1.10
CA LEU A 349 -9.96 -14.09 2.39
C LEU A 349 -10.38 -15.16 3.42
N ASP A 350 -11.65 -15.54 3.43
CA ASP A 350 -12.18 -16.62 4.28
C ASP A 350 -11.60 -17.98 3.86
N TYR A 351 -11.50 -18.24 2.55
CA TYR A 351 -10.82 -19.44 2.02
C TYR A 351 -9.34 -19.51 2.42
N VAL A 352 -8.59 -18.41 2.30
CA VAL A 352 -7.19 -18.37 2.76
C VAL A 352 -7.11 -18.68 4.25
N LYS A 353 -8.00 -18.08 5.04
CA LYS A 353 -8.04 -18.32 6.49
C LYS A 353 -8.30 -19.79 6.83
N GLU A 354 -9.28 -20.42 6.20
CA GLU A 354 -9.59 -21.85 6.40
C GLU A 354 -8.44 -22.76 5.94
N LEU A 355 -7.70 -22.38 4.91
CA LEU A 355 -6.61 -23.19 4.41
C LEU A 355 -5.40 -23.22 5.37
N PHE A 356 -5.14 -22.12 6.09
CA PHE A 356 -3.95 -21.95 6.94
C PHE A 356 -4.21 -22.09 8.45
N GLN A 357 -5.47 -22.15 8.88
CA GLN A 357 -5.88 -22.45 10.26
C GLN A 357 -6.30 -23.91 10.42
#